data_AF-A0A5E6X031-F1
#
_entry.id   AF-A0A5E6X031-F1
#
_cell.length_a   1.000
_cell.length_b   1.000
_cell.length_c   1.000
_cell.angle_alpha   90.00
_cell.angle_beta   90.00
_cell.angle_gamma   90.00
#
_symmetry.space_group_name_H-M   'P 1'
#
loop_
_entity.id
_entity.type
_entity.pdbx_description
1 polymer ?
#
loop_
_entity_poly.entity_id
_entity_poly.type
_entity_poly.pdbx_seq_one_letter_code
_entity_poly.pdbx_strand_id
1 'polypeptide(L)'
;MHENTIQLLREESCRLLQVEIELLQRMKTAKGVVVDEKADEHQTFSSASIDKDLKMLQGEARKLERLEMVLAVVGTMKAGKSTTINAIVGTEVLPNRNRPMTALPTRIRHTPGKKEPALSLDNNQSINDLIVQLKQALENTPAGNQLLTATDHDKDMSELLVDLARIVVTRTVL
;
A
#
# COMPACT_ATOMS: atom_id res chain seq x y z
N MET A 1 28.43 12.21 -10.80
CA MET A 1 28.00 13.47 -11.42
C MET A 1 26.49 13.67 -11.42
N HIS A 2 25.65 12.66 -11.66
CA HIS A 2 24.18 12.85 -11.77
C HIS A 2 23.43 12.95 -10.44
N GLU A 3 24.01 12.45 -9.35
CA GLU A 3 23.41 12.47 -8.01
C GLU A 3 23.22 13.90 -7.49
N ASN A 4 24.22 14.76 -7.67
CA ASN A 4 24.12 16.19 -7.37
C ASN A 4 23.04 16.89 -8.22
N THR A 5 22.87 16.50 -9.48
CA THR A 5 21.85 17.07 -10.36
C THR A 5 20.44 16.70 -9.89
N ILE A 6 20.22 15.44 -9.52
CA ILE A 6 18.92 14.97 -9.02
C ILE A 6 18.58 15.67 -7.70
N GLN A 7 19.57 15.82 -6.82
CA GLN A 7 19.36 16.51 -5.55
C GLN A 7 19.02 17.99 -5.74
N LEU A 8 19.74 18.71 -6.61
CA LEU A 8 19.45 20.10 -6.95
C LEU A 8 18.05 20.26 -7.56
N LEU A 9 17.68 19.39 -8.51
CA LEU A 9 16.35 19.41 -9.12
C LEU A 9 15.25 19.14 -8.10
N ARG A 10 15.48 18.22 -7.15
CA ARG A 10 14.56 17.96 -6.05
C ARG A 10 14.39 19.19 -5.17
N GLU A 11 15.49 19.79 -4.74
CA GLU A 11 15.48 20.98 -3.87
C GLU A 11 14.72 22.14 -4.53
N GLU A 12 14.97 22.39 -5.82
CA GLU A 12 14.27 23.44 -6.55
C GLU A 12 12.79 23.10 -6.77
N SER A 13 12.45 21.86 -7.08
CA SER A 13 11.05 21.42 -7.22
C SER A 13 10.28 21.55 -5.91
N CYS A 14 10.89 21.18 -4.77
CA CYS A 14 10.32 21.38 -3.45
C CYS A 14 10.11 22.87 -3.15
N ARG A 15 11.07 23.73 -3.49
CA ARG A 15 10.97 25.18 -3.32
C ARG A 15 9.81 25.76 -4.12
N LEU A 16 9.66 25.38 -5.38
CA LEU A 16 8.57 25.84 -6.26
C LEU A 16 7.20 25.42 -5.71
N LEU A 17 7.04 24.17 -5.28
CA LEU A 17 5.81 23.68 -4.67
C LEU A 17 5.46 24.42 -3.37
N GLN A 18 6.45 24.73 -2.53
CA GLN A 18 6.22 25.50 -1.30
C GLN A 18 5.71 26.90 -1.61
N VAL A 19 6.28 27.56 -2.62
CA VAL A 19 5.82 28.88 -3.08
C VAL A 19 4.39 28.81 -3.63
N GLU A 20 4.06 27.79 -4.42
CA GLU A 20 2.72 27.58 -4.95
C GLU A 20 1.69 27.34 -3.83
N ILE A 21 2.01 26.50 -2.85
CA ILE A 21 1.19 26.26 -1.66
C ILE A 21 0.96 27.58 -0.89
N GLU A 22 2.01 28.37 -0.69
CA GLU A 22 1.91 29.65 0.01
C GLU A 22 1.02 30.64 -0.75
N LEU A 23 1.15 30.71 -2.09
CA LEU A 23 0.32 31.57 -2.93
C LEU A 23 -1.16 31.17 -2.86
N LEU A 24 -1.48 29.87 -2.93
CA LEU A 24 -2.85 29.37 -2.80
C LEU A 24 -3.43 29.66 -1.41
N GLN A 25 -2.63 29.52 -0.35
CA GLN A 25 -3.04 29.89 1.01
C GLN A 25 -3.34 31.39 1.12
N ARG A 26 -2.47 32.24 0.55
CA ARG A 26 -2.69 33.69 0.53
C ARG A 26 -3.96 34.04 -0.24
N MET A 27 -4.17 33.46 -1.42
CA MET A 27 -5.40 33.64 -2.20
C MET A 27 -6.65 33.27 -1.39
N LYS A 28 -6.61 32.12 -0.70
CA LYS A 28 -7.71 31.68 0.17
C LYS A 28 -8.03 32.67 1.28
N THR A 29 -7.01 33.26 1.91
CA THR A 29 -7.18 34.20 3.03
C THR A 29 -7.50 35.64 2.59
N ALA A 30 -7.20 35.98 1.33
CA ALA A 30 -7.42 37.31 0.80
C ALA A 30 -8.91 37.55 0.52
N LYS A 31 -9.49 38.56 1.19
CA LYS A 31 -10.90 38.92 1.04
C LYS A 31 -11.19 39.32 -0.42
N GLY A 32 -12.20 38.69 -1.02
CA GLY A 32 -12.69 39.02 -2.37
C GLY A 32 -11.91 38.38 -3.53
N VAL A 33 -10.88 37.58 -3.25
CA VAL A 33 -10.11 36.87 -4.29
C VAL A 33 -10.72 35.51 -4.61
N VAL A 34 -11.22 34.81 -3.61
CA VAL A 34 -11.91 33.53 -3.74
C VAL A 34 -13.37 33.73 -3.35
N VAL A 35 -14.28 33.34 -4.23
CA VAL A 35 -15.72 33.46 -4.01
C VAL A 35 -16.30 32.04 -4.02
N ASP A 36 -17.27 31.77 -3.15
CA ASP A 36 -17.92 30.47 -3.13
C ASP A 36 -18.82 30.29 -4.37
N GLU A 37 -18.89 29.05 -4.87
CA GLU A 37 -19.63 28.69 -6.06
C GLU A 37 -21.11 29.09 -5.93
N LYS A 38 -21.61 29.86 -6.91
CA LYS A 38 -23.04 29.98 -7.17
C LYS A 38 -23.45 28.82 -8.07
N ALA A 39 -24.66 28.30 -7.87
CA ALA A 39 -25.14 27.02 -8.41
C ALA A 39 -25.05 26.81 -9.94
N ASP A 40 -24.73 27.85 -10.74
CA ASP A 40 -24.63 27.80 -12.20
C ASP A 40 -23.25 28.24 -12.76
N GLU A 41 -22.25 28.52 -11.91
CA GLU A 41 -20.91 28.95 -12.37
C GLU A 41 -19.81 27.99 -11.88
N HIS A 42 -19.16 27.30 -12.82
CA HIS A 42 -17.89 26.61 -12.54
C HIS A 42 -16.76 27.64 -12.42
N GLN A 43 -16.42 28.04 -11.20
CA GLN A 43 -15.23 28.85 -10.94
C GLN A 43 -14.00 27.94 -10.78
N THR A 44 -12.93 28.28 -11.48
CA THR A 44 -11.63 27.55 -11.42
C THR A 44 -10.99 27.61 -10.03
N PHE A 45 -11.27 28.66 -9.25
CA PHE A 45 -10.73 28.87 -7.90
C PHE A 45 -11.86 29.16 -6.91
N SER A 46 -12.48 28.10 -6.41
CA SER A 46 -13.40 28.11 -5.27
C SER A 46 -12.67 27.72 -3.98
N SER A 47 -13.25 28.03 -2.82
CA SER A 47 -12.64 27.65 -1.53
C SER A 47 -12.42 26.13 -1.42
N ALA A 48 -13.38 25.34 -1.92
CA ALA A 48 -13.33 23.88 -1.93
C ALA A 48 -12.28 23.30 -2.90
N SER A 49 -12.14 23.87 -4.09
CA SER A 49 -11.11 23.44 -5.06
C SER A 49 -9.71 23.76 -4.56
N ILE A 50 -9.49 24.96 -4.01
CA ILE A 50 -8.21 25.33 -3.39
C ILE A 50 -7.84 24.38 -2.24
N ASP A 51 -8.81 23.97 -1.40
CA ASP A 51 -8.54 23.00 -0.33
C ASP A 51 -8.15 21.62 -0.85
N LYS A 52 -8.73 21.20 -1.96
CA LYS A 52 -8.36 19.95 -2.64
C LYS A 52 -6.94 20.05 -3.23
N ASP A 53 -6.64 21.16 -3.90
CA ASP A 53 -5.34 21.39 -4.54
C ASP A 53 -4.23 21.52 -3.49
N LEU A 54 -4.47 22.23 -2.38
CA LEU A 54 -3.54 22.30 -1.26
C LEU A 54 -3.22 20.91 -0.69
N LYS A 55 -4.22 20.05 -0.50
CA LYS A 55 -4.01 18.67 -0.05
C LYS A 55 -3.19 17.86 -1.06
N MET A 56 -3.45 18.03 -2.35
CA MET A 56 -2.71 17.36 -3.42
C MET A 56 -1.26 17.80 -3.46
N LEU A 57 -0.99 19.11 -3.51
CA LEU A 57 0.35 19.70 -3.56
C LEU A 57 1.18 19.35 -2.32
N GLN A 58 0.57 19.36 -1.13
CA GLN A 58 1.24 18.88 0.09
C GLN A 58 1.61 17.40 0.02
N GLY A 59 0.78 16.58 -0.65
CA GLY A 59 1.07 15.19 -0.94
C GLY A 59 2.27 15.04 -1.88
N GLU A 60 2.31 15.80 -2.97
CA GLU A 60 3.43 15.78 -3.94
C GLU A 60 4.74 16.29 -3.33
N ALA A 61 4.69 17.36 -2.53
CA ALA A 61 5.86 17.88 -1.82
C ALA A 61 6.51 16.81 -0.92
N ARG A 62 5.69 16.06 -0.15
CA ARG A 62 6.18 14.95 0.69
C ARG A 62 6.79 13.81 -0.12
N LYS A 63 6.23 13.50 -1.29
CA LYS A 63 6.79 12.46 -2.18
C LYS A 63 8.15 12.90 -2.74
N LEU A 64 8.27 14.15 -3.18
CA LEU A 64 9.52 14.72 -3.68
C LEU A 64 10.61 14.76 -2.61
N GLU A 65 10.29 15.22 -1.40
CA GLU A 65 11.23 15.23 -0.27
C GLU A 65 11.84 13.84 -0.02
N ARG A 66 10.99 12.80 -0.10
CA ARG A 66 11.38 11.41 0.15
C ARG A 66 11.90 10.68 -1.08
N LEU A 67 11.95 11.34 -2.25
CA LEU A 67 12.27 10.71 -3.53
C LEU A 67 11.42 9.45 -3.80
N GLU A 68 10.15 9.48 -3.38
CA GLU A 68 9.22 8.37 -3.55
C GLU A 68 8.65 8.37 -4.97
N MET A 69 9.05 7.38 -5.77
CA MET A 69 8.43 7.07 -7.06
C MET A 69 7.31 6.04 -6.87
N VAL A 70 6.15 6.28 -7.49
CA VAL A 70 5.05 5.31 -7.52
C VAL A 70 5.00 4.70 -8.92
N LEU A 71 5.26 3.40 -9.02
CA LEU A 71 5.13 2.62 -10.26
C LEU A 71 3.88 1.74 -10.17
N ALA A 72 2.92 1.93 -11.08
CA ALA A 72 1.76 1.06 -11.21
C ALA A 72 2.04 -0.05 -12.25
N VAL A 73 1.96 -1.31 -11.83
CA VAL A 73 2.14 -2.49 -12.70
C VAL A 73 0.79 -3.16 -12.90
N VAL A 74 0.24 -3.08 -14.12
CA VAL A 74 -1.08 -3.63 -14.48
C VAL A 74 -0.93 -4.67 -15.58
N GLY A 75 -1.77 -5.70 -15.55
CA GLY A 75 -1.77 -6.76 -16.56
C GLY A 75 -2.60 -7.95 -16.14
N THR A 76 -2.95 -8.80 -17.10
CA THR A 76 -3.73 -10.02 -16.88
C THR A 76 -2.97 -11.02 -16.00
N MET A 77 -3.68 -12.04 -15.51
CA MET A 77 -3.07 -13.10 -14.72
C MET A 77 -1.95 -13.79 -15.53
N LYS A 78 -0.86 -14.20 -14.85
CA LYS A 78 0.32 -14.85 -15.45
C LYS A 78 1.14 -14.01 -16.44
N ALA A 79 0.90 -12.70 -16.55
CA ALA A 79 1.71 -11.79 -17.36
C ALA A 79 3.12 -11.48 -16.80
N GLY A 80 3.59 -12.20 -15.77
CA GLY A 80 4.92 -11.97 -15.18
C GLY A 80 5.04 -10.76 -14.26
N LYS A 81 3.93 -10.13 -13.83
CA LYS A 81 3.94 -8.93 -12.96
C LYS A 81 4.79 -9.09 -11.70
N SER A 82 4.54 -10.15 -10.92
CA SER A 82 5.31 -10.43 -9.69
C SER A 82 6.79 -10.68 -10.00
N THR A 83 7.09 -11.35 -11.11
CA THR A 83 8.46 -11.58 -11.58
C THR A 83 9.17 -10.28 -11.91
N THR A 84 8.52 -9.36 -12.64
CA THR A 84 9.08 -8.04 -12.96
C THR A 84 9.32 -7.22 -11.69
N ILE A 85 8.39 -7.24 -10.73
CA ILE A 85 8.55 -6.54 -9.46
C ILE A 85 9.74 -7.11 -8.67
N ASN A 86 9.84 -8.44 -8.52
CA ASN A 86 10.95 -9.08 -7.83
C ASN A 86 12.29 -8.78 -8.52
N ALA A 87 12.32 -8.71 -9.84
CA ALA A 87 13.52 -8.31 -10.59
C ALA A 87 13.93 -6.85 -10.33
N ILE A 88 12.96 -5.93 -10.23
CA ILE A 88 13.22 -4.51 -9.86
C ILE A 88 13.73 -4.41 -8.43
N VAL A 89 13.13 -5.14 -7.50
CA VAL A 89 13.53 -5.13 -6.08
C VAL A 89 14.86 -5.86 -5.87
N GLY A 90 15.20 -6.83 -6.73
CA GLY A 90 16.39 -7.66 -6.64
C GLY A 90 16.25 -8.84 -5.66
N THR A 91 15.07 -9.04 -5.07
CA THR A 91 14.76 -10.13 -4.14
C THR A 91 13.34 -10.65 -4.36
N GLU A 92 13.09 -11.90 -3.96
CA GLU A 92 11.78 -12.53 -4.10
C GLU A 92 10.82 -12.07 -2.99
N VAL A 93 10.26 -10.87 -3.15
CA VAL A 93 9.32 -10.26 -2.19
C VAL A 93 7.87 -10.66 -2.42
N LEU A 94 7.50 -10.94 -3.67
CA LEU A 94 6.18 -11.45 -4.03
C LEU A 94 6.29 -12.92 -4.43
N PRO A 95 5.32 -13.77 -4.06
CA PRO A 95 5.33 -15.15 -4.48
C PRO A 95 5.14 -15.25 -6.01
N ASN A 96 5.93 -16.11 -6.64
CA ASN A 96 5.90 -16.37 -8.08
C ASN A 96 5.57 -17.85 -8.37
N ARG A 97 4.27 -18.20 -8.37
CA ARG A 97 3.79 -19.53 -8.76
C ARG A 97 2.80 -19.44 -9.93
N ASN A 98 2.67 -20.54 -10.68
CA ASN A 98 1.78 -20.66 -11.85
C ASN A 98 0.26 -20.67 -11.53
N ARG A 99 -0.13 -20.39 -10.28
CA ARG A 99 -1.54 -20.24 -9.85
C ARG A 99 -1.87 -18.74 -9.72
N PRO A 100 -3.14 -18.33 -9.88
CA PRO A 100 -3.62 -17.02 -9.45
C PRO A 100 -3.13 -16.67 -8.03
N MET A 101 -2.21 -15.71 -7.88
CA MET A 101 -1.63 -15.38 -6.56
C MET A 101 -2.09 -14.03 -6.00
N THR A 102 -2.58 -13.12 -6.85
CA THR A 102 -2.91 -11.75 -6.43
C THR A 102 -4.35 -11.44 -6.77
N ALA A 103 -5.26 -11.67 -5.81
CA ALA A 103 -6.65 -11.22 -5.87
C ALA A 103 -6.81 -9.81 -5.27
N LEU A 104 -5.90 -9.40 -4.38
CA LEU A 104 -5.94 -8.12 -3.69
C LEU A 104 -4.91 -7.14 -4.26
N PRO A 105 -5.29 -5.85 -4.47
CA PRO A 105 -4.32 -4.80 -4.78
C PRO A 105 -3.22 -4.77 -3.71
N THR A 106 -1.99 -5.06 -4.11
CA THR A 106 -0.84 -5.14 -3.19
C THR A 106 0.06 -3.93 -3.39
N ARG A 107 0.32 -3.19 -2.31
CA ARG A 107 1.25 -2.06 -2.32
C ARG A 107 2.58 -2.49 -1.71
N ILE A 108 3.67 -2.29 -2.45
CA ILE A 108 5.03 -2.51 -1.96
C ILE A 108 5.67 -1.16 -1.69
N ARG A 109 6.32 -1.02 -0.53
CA ARG A 109 7.00 0.22 -0.13
C ARG A 109 8.33 -0.10 0.52
N HIS A 110 9.40 0.47 0.00
CA HIS A 110 10.69 0.47 0.69
C HIS A 110 10.63 1.37 1.92
N THR A 111 11.10 0.86 3.07
CA THR A 111 11.20 1.61 4.32
C THR A 111 12.65 1.59 4.80
N PRO A 112 13.33 2.74 4.96
CA PRO A 112 14.71 2.77 5.42
C PRO A 112 14.89 2.00 6.73
N GLY A 113 15.89 1.10 6.78
CA GLY A 113 16.20 0.30 7.96
C GLY A 113 15.40 -1.01 8.10
N LYS A 114 14.38 -1.27 7.27
CA LYS A 114 13.71 -2.57 7.19
C LYS A 114 14.51 -3.51 6.28
N LYS A 115 15.08 -4.57 6.86
CA LYS A 115 15.82 -5.60 6.11
C LYS A 115 14.93 -6.76 5.65
N GLU A 116 13.94 -7.10 6.46
CA GLU A 116 12.97 -8.14 6.16
C GLU A 116 11.66 -7.49 5.70
N PRO A 117 10.98 -8.09 4.69
CA PRO A 117 9.65 -7.64 4.30
C PRO A 117 8.72 -7.74 5.50
N ALA A 118 7.70 -6.90 5.53
CA ALA A 118 6.66 -6.94 6.56
C ALA A 118 5.31 -6.82 5.86
N LEU A 119 4.49 -7.87 5.96
CA LEU A 119 3.13 -7.83 5.43
C LEU A 119 2.18 -7.13 6.42
N SER A 120 1.52 -6.07 5.96
CA SER A 120 0.41 -5.44 6.68
C SER A 120 -0.88 -5.70 5.93
N LEU A 121 -1.88 -6.25 6.62
CA LEU A 121 -3.23 -6.47 6.09
C LEU A 121 -4.18 -5.56 6.84
N ASP A 122 -4.67 -4.53 6.16
CA ASP A 122 -5.72 -3.67 6.70
C ASP A 122 -7.06 -4.42 6.68
N ASN A 123 -7.93 -4.17 7.65
CA ASN A 123 -9.24 -4.82 7.79
C ASN A 123 -9.18 -6.36 7.87
N ASN A 124 -8.20 -6.91 8.60
CA ASN A 124 -8.03 -8.35 8.77
C ASN A 124 -9.06 -9.02 9.72
N GLN A 125 -10.02 -8.28 10.29
CA GLN A 125 -10.95 -8.83 11.28
C GLN A 125 -11.76 -10.01 10.74
N SER A 126 -12.33 -9.90 9.54
CA SER A 126 -13.11 -10.99 8.94
C SER A 126 -12.27 -12.24 8.67
N ILE A 127 -10.98 -12.07 8.33
CA ILE A 127 -10.04 -13.18 8.16
C ILE A 127 -9.77 -13.83 9.50
N ASN A 128 -9.54 -13.03 10.55
CA ASN A 128 -9.33 -13.53 11.91
C ASN A 128 -10.55 -14.28 12.43
N ASP A 129 -11.76 -13.74 12.22
CA ASP A 129 -13.02 -14.38 12.62
C ASP A 129 -13.19 -15.73 11.90
N LEU A 130 -12.88 -15.77 10.60
CA LEU A 130 -12.91 -17.02 9.82
C LEU A 130 -11.89 -18.05 10.34
N ILE A 131 -10.68 -17.62 10.69
CA ILE A 131 -9.65 -18.49 11.27
C ILE A 131 -10.14 -19.10 12.59
N VAL A 132 -10.76 -18.29 13.45
CA VAL A 132 -11.33 -18.76 14.72
C VAL A 132 -12.46 -19.76 14.47
N GLN A 133 -13.37 -19.47 13.55
CA GLN A 133 -14.46 -20.39 13.18
C GLN A 133 -13.94 -21.70 12.60
N LEU A 134 -12.92 -21.64 11.73
CA LEU A 134 -12.27 -22.83 11.15
C LEU A 134 -11.64 -23.68 12.24
N LYS A 135 -10.92 -23.06 13.20
CA LYS A 135 -10.31 -23.78 14.32
C LYS A 135 -11.36 -24.52 15.15
N GLN A 136 -12.46 -23.85 15.50
CA GLN A 136 -13.57 -24.47 16.23
C GLN A 136 -14.20 -25.63 15.45
N ALA A 137 -14.41 -25.47 14.14
CA ALA A 137 -14.97 -26.53 13.31
C ALA A 137 -14.04 -27.75 13.20
N LEU A 138 -12.72 -27.52 13.12
CA LEU A 138 -11.71 -28.57 13.04
C LEU A 138 -11.53 -29.33 14.36
N GLU A 139 -11.57 -28.64 15.51
CA GLU A 139 -11.48 -29.27 16.84
C GLU A 139 -12.74 -30.08 17.19
N ASN A 140 -13.92 -29.63 16.74
CA ASN A 140 -15.20 -30.25 17.08
C ASN A 140 -15.59 -31.42 16.16
N THR A 141 -14.83 -31.71 15.10
CA THR A 141 -15.12 -32.82 14.18
C THR A 141 -14.04 -33.90 14.22
N PRO A 142 -14.40 -35.20 14.30
CA PRO A 142 -13.43 -36.30 14.30
C PRO A 142 -12.56 -36.33 13.03
N ALA A 143 -13.13 -35.95 11.89
CA ALA A 143 -12.43 -35.83 10.61
C ALA A 143 -11.48 -34.62 10.57
N GLY A 144 -11.82 -33.51 11.23
CA GLY A 144 -10.96 -32.32 11.35
C GLY A 144 -9.70 -32.61 12.17
N ASN A 145 -9.83 -33.37 13.26
CA ASN A 145 -8.69 -33.78 14.07
C ASN A 145 -7.76 -34.75 13.31
N GLN A 146 -8.32 -35.64 12.47
CA GLN A 146 -7.51 -36.46 11.56
C GLN A 146 -6.76 -35.63 10.51
N LEU A 147 -7.38 -34.58 9.96
CA LEU A 147 -6.75 -33.68 8.97
C LEU A 147 -5.59 -32.86 9.55
N LEU A 148 -5.67 -32.47 10.83
CA LEU A 148 -4.55 -31.83 11.55
C LEU A 148 -3.36 -32.79 11.75
N THR A 149 -3.63 -34.10 11.85
CA THR A 149 -2.61 -35.14 12.04
C THR A 149 -2.14 -35.80 10.74
N ALA A 150 -2.85 -35.61 9.63
CA ALA A 150 -2.55 -36.25 8.36
C ALA A 150 -1.29 -35.64 7.73
N THR A 151 -0.37 -36.50 7.31
CA THR A 151 0.99 -36.12 6.83
C THR A 151 1.09 -35.96 5.31
N ASP A 152 0.00 -36.13 4.56
CA ASP A 152 -0.02 -36.15 3.09
C ASP A 152 -0.30 -34.76 2.48
N HIS A 153 0.16 -33.73 3.18
CA HIS A 153 -0.09 -32.33 2.82
C HIS A 153 1.12 -31.75 2.10
N ASP A 154 0.86 -30.93 1.07
CA ASP A 154 1.89 -30.12 0.40
C ASP A 154 2.67 -29.31 1.47
N LYS A 155 3.97 -29.04 1.25
CA LYS A 155 4.86 -28.49 2.29
C LYS A 155 4.27 -27.22 2.94
N ASP A 156 3.71 -26.33 2.13
CA ASP A 156 3.01 -25.12 2.58
C ASP A 156 1.76 -25.41 3.42
N MET A 157 0.99 -26.44 3.07
CA MET A 157 -0.25 -26.77 3.76
C MET A 157 0.05 -27.36 5.15
N SER A 158 1.13 -28.14 5.26
CA SER A 158 1.61 -28.60 6.57
C SER A 158 2.08 -27.45 7.47
N GLU A 159 2.74 -26.45 6.90
CA GLU A 159 3.21 -25.25 7.62
C GLU A 159 2.03 -24.39 8.09
N LEU A 160 1.02 -24.19 7.23
CA LEU A 160 -0.21 -23.48 7.59
C LEU A 160 -1.01 -24.15 8.70
N LEU A 161 -1.09 -25.49 8.73
CA LEU A 161 -1.78 -26.22 9.79
C LEU A 161 -1.05 -26.11 11.14
N VAL A 162 0.29 -26.11 11.12
CA VAL A 162 1.11 -25.85 12.31
C VAL A 162 0.94 -24.41 12.81
N ASP A 163 0.85 -23.44 11.90
CA ASP A 163 0.64 -22.03 12.26
C ASP A 163 -0.78 -21.77 12.75
N LEU A 164 -1.80 -22.39 12.17
CA LEU A 164 -3.19 -22.35 12.68
C LEU A 164 -3.28 -22.89 14.12
N ALA A 165 -2.44 -23.85 14.49
CA ALA A 165 -2.35 -24.34 15.86
C ALA A 165 -1.65 -23.34 16.80
N ARG A 166 -0.72 -22.50 16.30
CA ARG A 166 0.11 -21.56 17.06
C ARG A 166 -0.43 -20.13 17.14
N ILE A 167 -1.32 -19.72 16.24
CA ILE A 167 -1.76 -18.33 16.12
C ILE A 167 -2.70 -17.93 17.27
N VAL A 168 -2.14 -17.18 18.22
CA VAL A 168 -2.82 -16.04 18.86
C VAL A 168 -2.48 -14.84 17.96
N VAL A 169 -3.45 -14.33 17.19
CA VAL A 169 -3.24 -13.22 16.24
C VAL A 169 -2.91 -11.94 17.01
N THR A 170 -1.66 -11.78 17.39
CA THR A 170 -1.10 -10.50 17.78
C THR A 170 0.03 -10.22 16.81
N ARG A 171 -0.28 -9.36 15.83
CA ARG A 171 0.69 -8.60 15.04
C ARG A 171 1.77 -9.49 14.40
N THR A 172 1.35 -10.42 13.55
CA THR A 172 2.29 -11.22 12.76
C THR A 172 3.01 -10.30 11.75
N VAL A 173 4.25 -9.97 12.07
CA VAL A 173 5.26 -9.53 11.10
C VAL A 173 5.73 -10.82 10.43
N LEU A 174 5.25 -11.07 9.21
CA LEU A 174 5.86 -12.00 8.26
C LEU A 174 6.88 -11.24 7.43
#